data_AF-A0A2M7KTE8-F1
#
_entry.id   AF-A0A2M7KTE8-F1
#
_cell.length_a   1.000
_cell.length_b   1.000
_cell.length_c   1.000
_cell.angle_alpha   90.00
_cell.angle_beta   90.00
_cell.angle_gamma   90.00
#
_symmetry.space_group_name_H-M   'P 1'
#
loop_
_entity.id
_entity.type
_entity.pdbx_description
1 polymer ?
#
loop_
_entity_poly.entity_id
_entity_poly.type
_entity_poly.pdbx_seq_one_letter_code
_entity_poly.pdbx_strand_id
1 'polypeptide(L)'
;MGGGCQVSRGGRLALPWFGVGPDERAGRLFAGGGSIPALSTVETRRGCVRLTRAGPESIIVAPHRPIEALDGAFSRHAALDEAEATFVSLQHRKIGRVTALKERQAGATTLEVELNGQRANAVNYDPLTGSVEIGDSVLLNTTAVELGLGTGGVHFVAHNLTRMPELPQSGGHIMKLRYTAHQFNVLAAEEEESPYHSAVRRFEGLKGMPVMLGTLHSMIAPAAVAFKHEAGRPRRLVYLMTDSAALPLGLSRLVRTLRDAGFLDATITVGQAFGGEYECVNLHSGLATARQVCRADAVIVAPGPGHVGTGTKYGFSGIEQAYCIDAVDCLGGVPLPILRVSYADHRHRHRGVSHHSQTILGELTKTRTTIALPRLEDTVYRLLMRQLKECGILARHDVWEVEADAALRRMTEARVHVTSMGRSLEEDPEFFLTCAAAGVYAAERLP
;
A
#
# COMPACT_ATOMS: atom_id res chain seq x y z
N MET A 1 46.29 1.17 34.51
CA MET A 1 46.33 2.58 34.94
C MET A 1 45.09 3.23 34.33
N GLY A 2 44.00 3.57 35.02
CA GLY A 2 43.79 3.91 36.42
C GLY A 2 43.12 5.29 36.45
N GLY A 3 41.86 5.36 36.88
CA GLY A 3 41.07 6.58 37.17
C GLY A 3 40.04 6.93 36.08
N GLY A 4 38.73 6.82 36.25
CA GLY A 4 37.93 6.64 37.46
C GLY A 4 37.56 7.99 38.09
N CYS A 5 36.37 8.52 37.76
CA CYS A 5 35.60 9.34 38.70
C CYS A 5 34.10 9.17 38.44
N GLN A 6 33.45 8.50 39.39
CA GLN A 6 32.00 8.41 39.59
C GLN A 6 31.51 9.60 40.44
N VAL A 7 30.18 9.61 40.63
CA VAL A 7 29.36 10.26 41.70
C VAL A 7 28.69 11.57 41.23
N SER A 8 27.37 11.82 41.36
CA SER A 8 26.20 10.99 41.67
C SER A 8 24.91 11.82 41.51
N ARG A 9 23.81 11.14 41.18
CA ARG A 9 22.41 11.30 41.66
C ARG A 9 21.76 12.70 41.73
N GLY A 10 20.61 12.81 41.05
CA GLY A 10 19.40 13.37 41.68
C GLY A 10 18.50 14.24 40.81
N GLY A 11 17.36 13.69 40.39
CA GLY A 11 16.07 14.39 40.54
C GLY A 11 15.49 15.18 39.36
N ARG A 12 14.37 14.64 38.84
CA ARG A 12 13.11 15.31 38.43
C ARG A 12 13.12 16.34 37.29
N LEU A 13 12.51 15.91 36.19
CA LEU A 13 11.48 16.61 35.38
C LEU A 13 11.20 18.09 35.72
N ALA A 14 11.50 18.97 34.77
CA ALA A 14 10.74 20.19 34.49
C ALA A 14 11.02 20.66 33.05
N LEU A 15 9.98 20.66 32.20
CA LEU A 15 9.93 21.45 30.96
C LEU A 15 9.90 22.94 31.31
N PRO A 16 10.42 23.82 30.44
CA PRO A 16 9.79 25.12 30.25
C PRO A 16 9.59 25.45 28.77
N TRP A 17 8.30 25.57 28.42
CA TRP A 17 7.65 26.71 27.78
C TRP A 17 8.33 27.51 26.65
N PHE A 18 7.52 27.67 25.61
CA PHE A 18 7.59 28.63 24.51
C PHE A 18 7.77 30.08 24.97
N GLY A 19 8.68 30.81 24.30
CA GLY A 19 8.76 32.27 24.33
C GLY A 19 8.85 32.80 22.90
N VAL A 20 7.77 33.40 22.42
CA VAL A 20 7.75 34.22 21.20
C VAL A 20 7.92 35.67 21.63
N GLY A 21 8.99 36.32 21.18
CA GLY A 21 9.23 37.76 21.36
C GLY A 21 8.61 38.58 20.22
N PRO A 22 8.26 39.87 20.46
CA PRO A 22 7.51 40.69 19.53
C PRO A 22 8.43 41.52 18.62
N ASP A 23 8.01 41.77 17.39
CA ASP A 23 8.47 42.97 16.68
C ASP A 23 7.33 43.53 15.81
N GLU A 24 6.88 44.72 16.20
CA GLU A 24 5.93 45.56 15.49
C GLU A 24 6.68 46.39 14.44
N ARG A 25 6.20 46.39 13.19
CA ARG A 25 6.14 47.63 12.39
C ARG A 25 5.14 47.52 11.22
N ALA A 26 3.98 48.13 11.46
CA ALA A 26 3.24 49.05 10.60
C ALA A 26 2.74 48.62 9.21
N GLY A 27 1.41 48.66 9.03
CA GLY A 27 0.78 48.73 7.70
C GLY A 27 -0.74 48.55 7.69
N ARG A 28 -1.48 49.50 8.27
CA ARG A 28 -2.96 49.62 8.35
C ARG A 28 -3.73 49.19 7.08
N LEU A 29 -4.87 48.51 7.27
CA LEU A 29 -6.21 48.92 6.80
C LEU A 29 -7.27 47.84 7.10
N PHE A 30 -8.08 48.05 8.13
CA PHE A 30 -9.56 48.09 8.10
C PHE A 30 -10.14 47.90 9.52
N ALA A 31 -11.01 48.84 9.87
CA ALA A 31 -11.62 49.03 11.16
C ALA A 31 -12.78 48.04 11.41
N GLY A 32 -12.93 47.62 12.67
CA GLY A 32 -14.11 46.92 13.18
C GLY A 32 -13.94 46.68 14.67
N GLY A 33 -14.45 47.60 15.49
CA GLY A 33 -14.20 47.67 16.93
C GLY A 33 -14.82 46.52 17.75
N GLY A 34 -14.21 46.28 18.91
CA GLY A 34 -14.73 45.38 19.94
C GLY A 34 -13.67 45.09 21.02
N SER A 35 -13.69 45.90 22.07
CA SER A 35 -12.89 45.80 23.29
C SER A 35 -12.98 44.44 23.99
N ILE A 36 -11.83 43.85 24.36
CA ILE A 36 -11.73 42.71 25.30
C ILE A 36 -11.23 43.26 26.65
N PRO A 37 -11.96 43.13 27.78
CA PRO A 37 -11.40 43.31 29.10
C PRO A 37 -10.86 41.99 29.68
N ALA A 38 -9.93 42.17 30.62
CA ALA A 38 -8.97 41.21 31.15
C ALA A 38 -9.51 40.13 32.14
N LEU A 39 -8.70 39.06 32.22
CA LEU A 39 -8.55 37.96 33.20
C LEU A 39 -9.31 38.02 34.55
N SER A 40 -9.79 36.85 35.02
CA SER A 40 -9.67 36.44 36.43
C SER A 40 -9.74 34.90 36.67
N THR A 41 -8.71 34.43 37.40
CA THR A 41 -8.59 33.34 38.41
C THR A 41 -9.34 31.99 38.27
N VAL A 42 -8.55 30.90 38.38
CA VAL A 42 -9.01 29.50 38.55
C VAL A 42 -8.65 29.03 39.97
N GLU A 43 -9.65 28.64 40.76
CA GLU A 43 -9.45 27.86 42.00
C GLU A 43 -9.88 26.41 41.79
N THR A 44 -9.03 25.46 42.18
CA THR A 44 -9.29 24.02 42.08
C THR A 44 -9.51 23.39 43.46
N ARG A 45 -10.70 22.83 43.69
CA ARG A 45 -10.89 21.73 44.65
C ARG A 45 -11.92 20.73 44.13
N ARG A 46 -11.51 19.45 44.09
CA ARG A 46 -12.33 18.24 43.83
C ARG A 46 -13.14 18.26 42.52
N GLY A 47 -12.44 18.05 41.40
CA GLY A 47 -12.97 17.26 40.27
C GLY A 47 -14.17 17.81 39.50
N CYS A 48 -14.32 19.14 39.39
CA CYS A 48 -15.31 19.74 38.49
C CYS A 48 -14.79 21.08 37.94
N VAL A 49 -14.74 21.24 36.61
CA VAL A 49 -14.43 22.50 35.93
C VAL A 49 -15.75 23.22 35.63
N ARG A 50 -15.93 24.42 36.18
CA ARG A 50 -17.13 25.24 35.95
C ARG A 50 -16.77 26.36 34.96
N LEU A 51 -17.30 26.31 33.74
CA LEU A 51 -17.31 27.44 32.81
C LEU A 51 -18.64 28.19 32.98
N THR A 52 -18.61 29.41 33.50
CA THR A 52 -19.79 30.27 33.55
C THR A 52 -19.79 31.22 32.37
N ARG A 53 -20.74 31.03 31.44
CA ARG A 53 -21.20 32.08 30.52
C ARG A 53 -22.52 32.62 31.06
N ALA A 54 -22.62 33.93 31.23
CA ALA A 54 -23.85 34.60 31.62
C ALA A 54 -24.85 34.57 30.44
N GLY A 55 -26.03 34.00 30.67
CA GLY A 55 -27.17 33.96 29.74
C GLY A 55 -28.25 33.02 30.29
N PRO A 56 -29.55 33.38 30.19
CA PRO A 56 -30.57 32.85 31.07
C PRO A 56 -31.14 31.54 30.52
N GLU A 57 -31.02 30.45 31.27
CA GLU A 57 -32.04 29.40 31.38
C GLU A 57 -31.59 28.41 32.46
N SER A 58 -32.31 28.42 33.57
CA SER A 58 -32.06 27.60 34.75
C SER A 58 -32.47 26.15 34.51
N ILE A 59 -31.52 25.22 34.42
CA ILE A 59 -31.81 23.79 34.54
C ILE A 59 -31.67 23.40 36.02
N ILE A 60 -32.81 23.14 36.65
CA ILE A 60 -32.90 22.55 37.99
C ILE A 60 -32.54 21.07 37.87
N VAL A 61 -31.42 20.65 38.46
CA VAL A 61 -31.06 19.23 38.60
C VAL A 61 -31.72 18.70 39.87
N ALA A 62 -32.77 17.88 39.72
CA ALA A 62 -33.39 17.16 40.81
C ALA A 62 -32.52 15.95 41.24
N PRO A 63 -32.52 15.55 42.53
CA PRO A 63 -31.63 14.52 43.05
C PRO A 63 -32.06 13.10 42.64
N HIS A 64 -31.07 12.22 42.49
CA HIS A 64 -31.21 10.79 42.21
C HIS A 64 -32.28 10.11 43.09
N ARG A 65 -33.23 9.42 42.44
CA ARG A 65 -34.03 8.35 43.06
C ARG A 65 -33.47 6.96 42.69
N PRO A 66 -33.61 5.95 43.57
CA PRO A 66 -33.08 4.61 43.33
C PRO A 66 -33.90 3.87 42.26
N ILE A 67 -33.24 2.96 41.55
CA ILE A 67 -33.84 2.09 40.53
C ILE A 67 -34.73 1.06 41.25
N GLU A 68 -36.04 1.19 41.09
CA GLU A 68 -37.01 0.11 41.32
C GLU A 68 -37.51 -0.42 39.99
N ALA A 69 -37.69 -1.74 39.94
CA ALA A 69 -38.03 -2.55 38.79
C ALA A 69 -39.31 -2.10 38.08
N LEU A 70 -39.27 -2.03 36.75
CA LEU A 70 -40.45 -2.01 35.90
C LEU A 70 -40.27 -3.01 34.75
N ASP A 71 -40.83 -4.20 34.98
CA ASP A 71 -41.30 -5.10 33.95
C ASP A 71 -42.33 -4.40 33.05
N GLY A 72 -42.26 -4.67 31.75
CA GLY A 72 -43.35 -4.45 30.81
C GLY A 72 -43.38 -3.10 30.07
N ALA A 73 -42.77 -3.07 28.87
CA ALA A 73 -43.33 -2.49 27.65
C ALA A 73 -42.28 -2.48 26.51
N PHE A 74 -42.00 -3.65 25.95
CA PHE A 74 -41.49 -3.73 24.57
C PHE A 74 -42.61 -3.30 23.62
N SER A 75 -42.72 -2.01 23.32
CA SER A 75 -43.16 -1.55 22.01
C SER A 75 -43.02 -0.04 21.90
N ARG A 76 -42.05 0.38 21.10
CA ARG A 76 -42.10 1.54 20.19
C ARG A 76 -40.81 1.51 19.37
N HIS A 77 -40.89 0.81 18.24
CA HIS A 77 -39.98 1.07 17.13
C HIS A 77 -40.21 2.53 16.71
N ALA A 78 -39.41 3.43 17.26
CA ALA A 78 -39.20 4.73 16.63
C ALA A 78 -38.40 4.44 15.37
N ALA A 79 -39.05 4.60 14.22
CA ALA A 79 -38.42 4.60 12.92
C ALA A 79 -37.31 5.65 12.93
N LEU A 80 -36.08 5.19 13.15
CA LEU A 80 -34.89 5.89 12.71
C LEU A 80 -34.87 5.69 11.19
N ASP A 81 -34.86 6.77 10.42
CA ASP A 81 -34.56 6.71 8.99
C ASP A 81 -33.22 5.96 8.83
N GLU A 82 -33.31 4.70 8.41
CA GLU A 82 -32.17 3.79 8.26
C GLU A 82 -31.39 4.20 7.01
N ALA A 83 -30.46 5.15 7.18
CA ALA A 83 -29.20 5.03 6.46
C ALA A 83 -28.55 3.73 6.96
N GLU A 84 -28.79 2.61 6.27
CA GLU A 84 -28.18 1.31 6.55
C GLU A 84 -26.69 1.51 6.83
N ALA A 85 -26.30 1.38 8.10
CA ALA A 85 -24.92 1.55 8.50
C ALA A 85 -24.08 0.51 7.76
N THR A 86 -22.94 0.93 7.23
CA THR A 86 -21.93 -0.01 6.72
C THR A 86 -21.44 -0.87 7.90
N PHE A 87 -21.94 -2.10 8.01
CA PHE A 87 -21.55 -3.00 9.09
C PHE A 87 -20.11 -3.49 8.89
N VAL A 88 -19.24 -3.21 9.85
CA VAL A 88 -17.92 -3.84 9.94
C VAL A 88 -18.10 -5.17 10.69
N SER A 89 -17.82 -6.29 10.04
CA SER A 89 -17.89 -7.60 10.71
C SER A 89 -16.77 -7.78 11.73
N LEU A 90 -17.05 -8.52 12.80
CA LEU A 90 -16.02 -8.94 13.76
C LEU A 90 -15.02 -9.87 13.06
N GLN A 91 -13.74 -9.69 13.36
CA GLN A 91 -12.69 -10.60 12.88
C GLN A 91 -12.87 -11.97 13.53
N HIS A 92 -12.93 -13.03 12.71
CA HIS A 92 -12.91 -14.41 13.21
C HIS A 92 -11.49 -14.75 13.64
N ARG A 93 -11.35 -15.27 14.86
CA ARG A 93 -10.07 -15.58 15.47
C ARG A 93 -10.10 -16.96 16.12
N LYS A 94 -9.02 -17.70 15.94
CA LYS A 94 -8.82 -19.01 16.56
C LYS A 94 -7.40 -19.16 17.08
N ILE A 95 -7.24 -19.88 18.18
CA ILE A 95 -5.92 -20.30 18.66
C ILE A 95 -5.57 -21.60 17.94
N GLY A 96 -4.36 -21.66 17.40
CA GLY A 96 -3.80 -22.86 16.79
C GLY A 96 -2.42 -23.17 17.33
N ARG A 97 -1.91 -24.36 17.01
CA ARG A 97 -0.55 -24.78 17.33
C ARG A 97 0.26 -25.01 16.07
N VAL A 98 1.47 -24.46 16.00
CA VAL A 98 2.35 -24.62 14.83
C VAL A 98 2.85 -26.06 14.78
N THR A 99 2.60 -26.76 13.67
CA THR A 99 2.98 -28.16 13.48
C THR A 99 4.14 -28.33 12.52
N ALA A 100 4.32 -27.41 11.57
CA ALA A 100 5.43 -27.43 10.61
C ALA A 100 5.75 -26.03 10.10
N LEU A 101 7.01 -25.82 9.75
CA LEU A 101 7.48 -24.63 9.05
C LEU A 101 7.74 -25.04 7.60
N LYS A 102 6.98 -24.50 6.65
CA LYS A 102 7.09 -24.89 5.23
C LYS A 102 8.18 -24.10 4.53
N GLU A 103 8.23 -22.81 4.78
CA GLU A 103 9.18 -21.91 4.13
C GLU A 103 9.43 -20.69 5.02
N ARG A 104 10.68 -20.43 5.38
CA ARG A 104 11.12 -19.20 6.06
C ARG A 104 11.77 -18.27 5.07
N GLN A 105 11.37 -17.00 5.11
CA GLN A 105 11.87 -15.97 4.21
C GLN A 105 11.98 -14.65 4.95
N ALA A 106 12.75 -13.72 4.39
CA ALA A 106 12.79 -12.36 4.91
C ALA A 106 11.38 -11.74 4.92
N GLY A 107 10.87 -11.45 6.12
CA GLY A 107 9.60 -10.75 6.33
C GLY A 107 8.35 -11.64 6.39
N ALA A 108 8.43 -12.91 5.98
CA ALA A 108 7.31 -13.84 6.08
C ALA A 108 7.73 -15.31 6.20
N THR A 109 6.99 -16.05 7.02
CA THR A 109 7.12 -17.49 7.19
C THR A 109 5.82 -18.19 6.84
N THR A 110 5.84 -19.10 5.85
CA THR A 110 4.72 -20.00 5.55
C THR A 110 4.81 -21.23 6.44
N LEU A 111 3.70 -21.59 7.08
CA LEU A 111 3.67 -22.64 8.10
C LEU A 111 2.37 -23.44 8.07
N GLU A 112 2.37 -24.56 8.79
CA GLU A 112 1.19 -25.36 9.09
C GLU A 112 0.81 -25.20 10.56
N VAL A 113 -0.50 -25.07 10.81
CA VAL A 113 -1.08 -25.04 12.15
C VAL A 113 -2.10 -26.16 12.30
N GLU A 114 -2.23 -26.65 13.54
CA GLU A 114 -3.37 -27.43 13.98
C GLU A 114 -4.42 -26.51 14.60
N LEU A 115 -5.65 -26.59 14.07
CA LEU A 115 -6.83 -25.86 14.50
C LEU A 115 -7.94 -26.87 14.75
N ASN A 116 -8.38 -27.03 16.00
CA ASN A 116 -9.46 -27.97 16.36
C ASN A 116 -9.24 -29.40 15.80
N GLY A 117 -7.99 -29.90 15.84
CA GLY A 117 -7.64 -31.22 15.31
C GLY A 117 -7.48 -31.31 13.79
N GLN A 118 -7.62 -30.20 13.05
CA GLN A 118 -7.39 -30.14 11.60
C GLN A 118 -6.14 -29.34 11.26
N ARG A 119 -5.42 -29.76 10.21
CA ARG A 119 -4.26 -29.03 9.69
C ARG A 119 -4.70 -27.95 8.72
N ALA A 120 -4.13 -26.76 8.84
CA ALA A 120 -4.37 -25.64 7.94
C ALA A 120 -3.07 -24.89 7.61
N ASN A 121 -3.04 -24.23 6.47
CA ASN A 121 -1.94 -23.36 6.07
C ASN A 121 -2.09 -21.99 6.73
N ALA A 122 -0.97 -21.42 7.16
CA ALA A 122 -0.92 -20.06 7.65
C ALA A 122 0.35 -19.33 7.21
N VAL A 123 0.31 -18.01 7.29
CA VAL A 123 1.45 -17.11 7.07
C VAL A 123 1.66 -16.27 8.33
N ASN A 124 2.92 -16.24 8.77
CA ASN A 124 3.42 -15.34 9.81
C ASN A 124 4.19 -14.19 9.15
N TYR A 125 3.92 -12.95 9.54
CA TYR A 125 4.73 -11.81 9.12
C TYR A 125 5.66 -11.45 10.26
N ASP A 126 6.94 -11.78 10.11
CA ASP A 126 7.93 -11.63 11.17
C ASP A 126 8.01 -10.19 11.73
N PRO A 127 7.85 -9.10 10.92
CA PRO A 127 7.80 -7.73 11.45
C PRO A 127 6.62 -7.44 12.40
N LEU A 128 5.54 -8.23 12.32
CA LEU A 128 4.34 -8.03 13.15
C LEU A 128 4.33 -8.92 14.39
N THR A 129 4.83 -10.15 14.28
CA THR A 129 4.61 -11.21 15.27
C THR A 129 5.90 -11.85 15.76
N GLY A 130 7.05 -11.47 15.19
CA GLY A 130 8.34 -12.11 15.46
C GLY A 130 8.49 -13.48 14.81
N SER A 131 9.59 -14.16 15.14
CA SER A 131 9.87 -15.51 14.67
C SER A 131 8.91 -16.54 15.29
N VAL A 132 8.55 -17.54 14.51
CA VAL A 132 7.65 -18.64 14.89
C VAL A 132 8.35 -19.99 14.74
N GLU A 133 8.19 -20.88 15.73
CA GLU A 133 8.78 -22.23 15.72
C GLU A 133 7.70 -23.31 15.86
N ILE A 134 8.06 -24.55 15.54
CA ILE A 134 7.22 -25.72 15.76
C ILE A 134 6.87 -25.83 17.26
N GLY A 135 5.60 -26.05 17.54
CA GLY A 135 5.06 -26.21 18.89
C GLY A 135 4.47 -24.95 19.50
N ASP A 136 4.70 -23.77 18.90
CA ASP A 136 4.13 -22.49 19.36
C ASP A 136 2.61 -22.49 19.31
N SER A 137 2.01 -21.86 20.32
CA SER A 137 0.62 -21.45 20.29
C SER A 137 0.51 -20.08 19.61
N VAL A 138 -0.39 -19.95 18.64
CA VAL A 138 -0.56 -18.72 17.85
C VAL A 138 -2.03 -18.34 17.78
N LEU A 139 -2.32 -17.05 17.86
CA LEU A 139 -3.62 -16.49 17.52
C LEU A 139 -3.67 -16.24 16.01
N LEU A 140 -4.69 -16.76 15.34
CA LEU A 140 -4.86 -16.66 13.90
C LEU A 140 -6.07 -15.81 13.55
N ASN A 141 -5.93 -14.99 12.52
CA ASN A 141 -7.05 -14.45 11.75
C ASN A 141 -7.54 -15.53 10.78
N THR A 142 -8.77 -16.01 11.00
CA THR A 142 -9.39 -17.06 10.19
C THR A 142 -10.50 -16.54 9.28
N THR A 143 -10.82 -15.24 9.35
CA THR A 143 -11.98 -14.60 8.70
C THR A 143 -12.12 -14.98 7.23
N ALA A 144 -11.08 -14.73 6.42
CA ALA A 144 -11.22 -14.88 4.98
C ALA A 144 -11.39 -16.33 4.55
N VAL A 145 -10.72 -17.28 5.20
CA VAL A 145 -10.89 -18.71 4.90
C VAL A 145 -12.28 -19.19 5.31
N GLU A 146 -12.77 -18.79 6.48
CA GLU A 146 -14.10 -19.19 6.98
C GLU A 146 -15.24 -18.59 6.15
N LEU A 147 -15.06 -17.36 5.65
CA LEU A 147 -16.02 -16.72 4.76
C LEU A 147 -15.86 -17.14 3.29
N GLY A 148 -14.92 -18.04 2.97
CA GLY A 148 -14.64 -18.45 1.58
C GLY A 148 -14.12 -17.31 0.69
N LEU A 149 -13.54 -16.26 1.29
CA LEU A 149 -12.97 -15.12 0.60
C LEU A 149 -11.53 -15.43 0.14
N GLY A 150 -11.22 -15.05 -1.09
CA GLY A 150 -10.00 -15.46 -1.82
C GLY A 150 -8.68 -15.07 -1.15
N THR A 151 -8.18 -15.92 -0.25
CA THR A 151 -6.84 -15.86 0.37
C THR A 151 -5.90 -16.96 -0.12
N GLY A 152 -6.39 -17.84 -1.00
CA GLY A 152 -5.70 -19.08 -1.34
C GLY A 152 -5.79 -20.15 -0.23
N GLY A 153 -6.74 -20.02 0.70
CA GLY A 153 -6.96 -20.99 1.78
C GLY A 153 -5.94 -20.89 2.91
N VAL A 154 -5.46 -19.67 3.18
CA VAL A 154 -4.37 -19.41 4.14
C VAL A 154 -4.87 -18.49 5.26
N HIS A 155 -4.59 -18.88 6.50
CA HIS A 155 -4.80 -18.04 7.68
C HIS A 155 -3.61 -17.10 7.93
N PHE A 156 -3.81 -16.05 8.71
CA PHE A 156 -2.71 -15.14 9.07
C PHE A 156 -2.47 -15.15 10.56
N VAL A 157 -1.23 -15.31 10.97
CA VAL A 157 -0.85 -15.21 12.39
C VAL A 157 -1.04 -13.76 12.83
N ALA A 158 -1.96 -13.55 13.78
CA ALA A 158 -2.21 -12.26 14.40
C ALA A 158 -1.25 -12.02 15.59
N HIS A 159 -0.91 -13.08 16.34
CA HIS A 159 0.06 -13.00 17.43
C HIS A 159 0.67 -14.36 17.75
N ASN A 160 1.93 -14.38 18.17
CA ASN A 160 2.54 -15.55 18.81
C ASN A 160 2.27 -15.50 20.31
N LEU A 161 1.58 -16.51 20.85
CA LEU A 161 1.18 -16.57 22.26
C LEU A 161 2.23 -17.27 23.15
N THR A 162 3.27 -17.85 22.54
CA THR A 162 4.36 -18.56 23.22
C THR A 162 5.62 -17.73 23.32
N ARG A 163 5.94 -16.96 22.27
CA ARG A 163 7.11 -16.06 22.26
C ARG A 163 6.67 -14.63 22.01
N MET A 164 7.06 -13.74 22.91
CA MET A 164 6.97 -12.31 22.69
C MET A 164 8.25 -11.85 21.98
N PRO A 165 8.16 -11.17 20.83
CA PRO A 165 9.35 -10.65 20.17
C PRO A 165 10.03 -9.58 21.02
N GLU A 166 11.36 -9.57 21.01
CA GLU A 166 12.10 -8.37 21.42
C GLU A 166 11.86 -7.28 20.36
N LEU A 167 11.55 -6.06 20.79
CA LEU A 167 11.29 -4.94 19.88
C LEU A 167 12.60 -4.49 19.22
N PRO A 168 12.80 -4.71 17.91
CA PRO A 168 13.91 -4.07 17.22
C PRO A 168 13.61 -2.58 17.12
N GLN A 169 14.59 -1.72 17.43
CA GLN A 169 14.46 -0.30 17.15
C GLN A 169 14.66 -0.07 15.65
N SER A 170 13.61 0.31 14.93
CA SER A 170 13.74 0.70 13.51
C SER A 170 14.52 2.00 13.34
N GLY A 171 14.63 2.81 14.40
CA GLY A 171 15.33 4.10 14.39
C GLY A 171 14.52 5.27 13.84
N GLY A 172 13.35 5.01 13.24
CA GLY A 172 12.43 6.04 12.74
C GLY A 172 11.13 6.15 13.52
N HIS A 173 10.31 7.13 13.17
CA HIS A 173 9.07 7.48 13.84
C HIS A 173 7.83 7.37 12.93
N ILE A 174 8.00 7.00 11.65
CA ILE A 174 6.87 6.85 10.73
C ILE A 174 6.13 5.54 10.99
N MET A 175 4.83 5.64 11.23
CA MET A 175 3.96 4.51 11.56
C MET A 175 3.32 3.88 10.31
N LYS A 176 3.38 2.55 10.22
CA LYS A 176 2.62 1.70 9.29
C LYS A 176 1.47 1.03 10.03
N LEU A 177 0.42 0.63 9.30
CA LEU A 177 -0.83 0.08 9.85
C LEU A 177 -1.43 0.99 10.94
N ARG A 178 -1.40 2.30 10.72
CA ARG A 178 -1.65 3.35 11.72
C ARG A 178 -2.97 3.16 12.47
N TYR A 179 -2.93 3.34 13.78
CA TYR A 179 -4.08 3.28 14.69
C TYR A 179 -4.78 1.91 14.74
N THR A 180 -4.12 0.84 14.28
CA THR A 180 -4.56 -0.54 14.48
C THR A 180 -3.77 -1.20 15.60
N ALA A 181 -4.25 -2.34 16.12
CA ALA A 181 -3.51 -3.17 17.08
C ALA A 181 -2.21 -3.78 16.50
N HIS A 182 -1.99 -3.66 15.19
CA HIS A 182 -0.82 -4.15 14.48
C HIS A 182 0.13 -3.03 14.02
N GLN A 183 -0.05 -1.79 14.49
CA GLN A 183 0.82 -0.69 14.08
C GLN A 183 2.26 -0.86 14.59
N PHE A 184 3.22 -0.45 13.77
CA PHE A 184 4.65 -0.45 14.10
C PHE A 184 5.34 0.70 13.36
N ASN A 185 6.51 1.12 13.85
CA ASN A 185 7.30 2.18 13.24
C ASN A 185 8.36 1.62 12.28
N VAL A 186 8.63 2.37 11.23
CA VAL A 186 9.74 2.15 10.29
C VAL A 186 10.64 3.38 10.25
N LEU A 187 11.83 3.23 9.69
CA LEU A 187 12.67 4.35 9.28
C LEU A 187 12.47 4.59 7.77
N ALA A 188 11.60 5.52 7.44
CA ALA A 188 11.33 5.91 6.07
C ALA A 188 12.54 6.65 5.46
N ALA A 189 12.73 6.51 4.14
CA ALA A 189 13.87 7.05 3.42
C ALA A 189 13.96 8.59 3.51
N GLU A 190 12.82 9.27 3.63
CA GLU A 190 12.72 10.72 3.74
C GLU A 190 12.83 11.28 5.17
N GLU A 191 12.81 10.44 6.22
CA GLU A 191 12.96 10.90 7.62
C GLU A 191 14.32 11.53 7.87
N GLU A 192 14.42 12.49 8.80
CA GLU A 192 15.67 13.20 9.11
C GLU A 192 16.77 12.28 9.62
N GLU A 193 16.40 11.27 10.41
CA GLU A 193 17.29 10.24 10.96
C GLU A 193 17.73 9.23 9.89
N SER A 194 17.12 9.24 8.71
CA SER A 194 17.44 8.31 7.64
C SER A 194 18.79 8.67 7.01
N PRO A 195 19.68 7.69 6.74
CA PRO A 195 20.91 7.94 5.99
C PRO A 195 20.62 8.48 4.57
N TYR A 196 19.39 8.34 4.09
CA TYR A 196 18.94 8.76 2.78
C TYR A 196 18.31 10.16 2.73
N HIS A 197 18.05 10.77 3.90
CA HIS A 197 17.34 12.04 4.03
C HIS A 197 17.87 13.11 3.06
N SER A 198 19.19 13.31 3.07
CA SER A 198 19.82 14.36 2.28
C SER A 198 19.68 14.13 0.78
N ALA A 199 19.68 12.87 0.34
CA ALA A 199 19.53 12.51 -1.07
C ALA A 199 18.09 12.72 -1.53
N VAL A 200 17.11 12.29 -0.73
CA VAL A 200 15.68 12.49 -1.01
C VAL A 200 15.31 13.97 -0.99
N ARG A 201 15.83 14.75 -0.03
CA ARG A 201 15.62 16.19 0.08
C ARG A 201 16.13 16.99 -1.13
N ARG A 202 17.18 16.51 -1.80
CA ARG A 202 17.74 17.13 -3.03
C ARG A 202 17.07 16.65 -4.32
N PHE A 203 15.93 15.96 -4.23
CA PHE A 203 15.23 15.47 -5.41
C PHE A 203 14.65 16.61 -6.24
N GLU A 204 15.00 16.65 -7.53
CA GLU A 204 14.58 17.69 -8.49
C GLU A 204 13.64 17.14 -9.58
N GLY A 205 13.20 15.89 -9.44
CA GLY A 205 12.42 15.18 -10.46
C GLY A 205 13.12 13.96 -11.05
N LEU A 206 12.38 13.22 -11.86
CA LEU A 206 12.76 11.93 -12.43
C LEU A 206 13.64 12.05 -13.67
N LYS A 207 13.74 13.24 -14.28
CA LYS A 207 14.61 13.56 -15.42
C LYS A 207 14.43 12.57 -16.58
N GLY A 208 13.17 12.32 -16.96
CA GLY A 208 12.81 11.43 -18.07
C GLY A 208 12.84 9.93 -17.75
N MET A 209 13.09 9.54 -16.50
CA MET A 209 13.12 8.12 -16.12
C MET A 209 11.76 7.43 -16.43
N PRO A 210 11.77 6.29 -17.15
CA PRO A 210 10.56 5.54 -17.43
C PRO A 210 10.00 4.85 -16.17
N VAL A 211 8.69 4.95 -15.99
CA VAL A 211 7.97 4.31 -14.89
C VAL A 211 6.82 3.48 -15.45
N MET A 212 6.94 2.16 -15.38
CA MET A 212 5.91 1.21 -15.76
C MET A 212 4.85 1.10 -14.66
N LEU A 213 3.57 1.27 -15.01
CA LEU A 213 2.48 1.37 -14.04
C LEU A 213 1.52 0.20 -14.23
N GLY A 214 1.56 -0.79 -13.34
CA GLY A 214 0.72 -1.99 -13.39
C GLY A 214 -0.51 -1.89 -12.50
N THR A 215 -1.62 -2.50 -12.94
CA THR A 215 -2.85 -2.62 -12.12
C THR A 215 -2.95 -3.94 -11.36
N LEU A 216 -2.05 -4.89 -11.62
CA LEU A 216 -2.00 -6.19 -10.98
C LEU A 216 -0.57 -6.57 -10.63
N HIS A 217 -0.39 -7.24 -9.49
CA HIS A 217 0.90 -7.75 -9.04
C HIS A 217 1.57 -8.71 -10.04
N SER A 218 0.78 -9.50 -10.77
CA SER A 218 1.28 -10.45 -11.78
C SER A 218 1.94 -9.77 -12.98
N MET A 219 1.71 -8.47 -13.22
CA MET A 219 2.31 -7.72 -14.33
C MET A 219 3.81 -7.45 -14.13
N ILE A 220 4.29 -7.51 -12.88
CA ILE A 220 5.68 -7.17 -12.53
C ILE A 220 6.66 -8.11 -13.25
N ALA A 221 6.36 -9.41 -13.27
CA ALA A 221 7.28 -10.42 -13.81
C ALA A 221 7.56 -10.24 -15.31
N PRO A 222 6.55 -10.25 -16.20
CA PRO A 222 6.79 -10.03 -17.62
C PRO A 222 7.41 -8.67 -17.93
N ALA A 223 6.98 -7.60 -17.27
CA ALA A 223 7.56 -6.26 -17.46
C ALA A 223 9.04 -6.21 -17.05
N ALA A 224 9.39 -6.77 -15.88
CA ALA A 224 10.75 -6.78 -15.38
C ALA A 224 11.71 -7.62 -16.23
N VAL A 225 11.26 -8.83 -16.62
CA VAL A 225 12.05 -9.73 -17.46
C VAL A 225 12.28 -9.11 -18.84
N ALA A 226 11.25 -8.52 -19.44
CA ALA A 226 11.36 -7.83 -20.72
C ALA A 226 12.32 -6.65 -20.66
N PHE A 227 12.17 -5.76 -19.67
CA PHE A 227 13.06 -4.62 -19.50
C PHE A 227 14.52 -5.04 -19.37
N LYS A 228 14.79 -6.04 -18.53
CA LYS A 228 16.16 -6.53 -18.28
C LYS A 228 16.77 -7.26 -19.47
N HIS A 229 15.92 -7.92 -20.27
CA HIS A 229 16.35 -8.56 -21.51
C HIS A 229 16.76 -7.49 -22.53
N GLU A 230 15.90 -6.51 -22.77
CA GLU A 230 16.08 -5.49 -23.80
C GLU A 230 17.17 -4.47 -23.44
N ALA A 231 17.14 -3.93 -22.22
CA ALA A 231 18.06 -2.86 -21.81
C ALA A 231 19.50 -3.34 -21.58
N GLY A 232 19.70 -4.66 -21.50
CA GLY A 232 20.95 -5.28 -21.09
C GLY A 232 21.36 -4.99 -19.64
N ARG A 233 22.42 -5.63 -19.17
CA ARG A 233 23.03 -5.35 -17.86
C ARG A 233 24.14 -4.31 -18.04
N PRO A 234 24.36 -3.37 -17.09
CA PRO A 234 23.87 -3.37 -15.70
C PRO A 234 22.74 -2.35 -15.40
N ARG A 235 21.60 -2.41 -16.10
CA ARG A 235 20.46 -1.49 -15.83
C ARG A 235 19.72 -1.83 -14.55
N ARG A 236 19.45 -0.83 -13.71
CA ARG A 236 18.78 -0.95 -12.40
C ARG A 236 17.27 -0.75 -12.53
N LEU A 237 16.51 -1.78 -12.19
CA LEU A 237 15.06 -1.79 -12.16
C LEU A 237 14.56 -1.89 -10.72
N VAL A 238 13.76 -0.93 -10.28
CA VAL A 238 13.22 -0.90 -8.93
C VAL A 238 11.73 -1.19 -8.94
N TYR A 239 11.27 -2.06 -8.04
CA TYR A 239 9.84 -2.27 -7.81
C TYR A 239 9.36 -1.40 -6.65
N LEU A 240 8.33 -0.58 -6.88
CA LEU A 240 7.66 0.23 -5.89
C LEU A 240 6.24 -0.31 -5.67
N MET A 241 6.00 -0.87 -4.49
CA MET A 241 4.74 -1.48 -4.10
C MET A 241 3.82 -0.46 -3.40
N THR A 242 2.62 -0.29 -3.94
CA THR A 242 1.54 0.55 -3.37
C THR A 242 0.72 -0.22 -2.33
N ASP A 243 -0.13 0.49 -1.60
CA ASP A 243 -0.96 -0.01 -0.51
C ASP A 243 -2.43 -0.25 -0.88
N SER A 244 -2.74 -0.36 -2.18
CA SER A 244 -4.11 -0.62 -2.67
C SER A 244 -4.55 -2.09 -2.61
N ALA A 245 -3.65 -3.00 -2.21
CA ALA A 245 -3.89 -4.44 -2.08
C ALA A 245 -3.25 -4.99 -0.80
N ALA A 246 -2.65 -6.19 -0.82
CA ALA A 246 -1.88 -6.69 0.32
C ALA A 246 -0.82 -5.66 0.75
N LEU A 247 -0.72 -5.42 2.05
CA LEU A 247 0.23 -4.48 2.64
C LEU A 247 1.64 -5.06 2.83
N PRO A 248 1.80 -6.33 3.26
CA PRO A 248 3.13 -6.90 3.48
C PRO A 248 3.74 -7.38 2.16
N LEU A 249 4.89 -6.81 1.77
CA LEU A 249 5.67 -7.24 0.60
C LEU A 249 6.09 -8.72 0.72
N GLY A 250 6.41 -9.15 1.95
CA GLY A 250 6.86 -10.52 2.24
C GLY A 250 5.85 -11.61 1.86
N LEU A 251 4.58 -11.26 1.60
CA LEU A 251 3.60 -12.20 1.04
C LEU A 251 3.97 -12.66 -0.39
N SER A 252 4.69 -11.82 -1.14
CA SER A 252 4.98 -12.10 -2.55
C SER A 252 6.22 -12.97 -2.74
N ARG A 253 5.97 -14.25 -3.03
CA ARG A 253 7.01 -15.15 -3.55
C ARG A 253 7.57 -14.69 -4.90
N LEU A 254 6.75 -14.03 -5.72
CA LEU A 254 7.14 -13.57 -7.05
C LEU A 254 8.23 -12.50 -6.99
N VAL A 255 8.05 -11.48 -6.15
CA VAL A 255 9.03 -10.40 -6.00
C VAL A 255 10.38 -10.94 -5.58
N ARG A 256 10.39 -11.88 -4.63
CA ARG A 256 11.61 -12.57 -4.21
C ARG A 256 12.26 -13.33 -5.36
N THR A 257 11.51 -14.15 -6.10
CA THR A 257 12.06 -14.86 -7.27
C THR A 257 12.69 -13.89 -8.27
N LEU A 258 12.07 -12.72 -8.50
CA LEU A 258 12.61 -11.70 -9.39
C LEU A 258 13.86 -11.00 -8.81
N ARG A 259 13.94 -10.80 -7.50
CA ARG A 259 15.15 -10.28 -6.83
C ARG A 259 16.31 -11.28 -6.93
N ASP A 260 16.06 -12.54 -6.59
CA ASP A 260 17.07 -13.60 -6.60
C ASP A 260 17.59 -13.88 -8.01
N ALA A 261 16.72 -13.81 -9.02
CA ALA A 261 17.09 -13.95 -10.43
C ALA A 261 17.74 -12.68 -11.03
N GLY A 262 17.83 -11.58 -10.28
CA GLY A 262 18.44 -10.32 -10.73
C GLY A 262 17.59 -9.50 -11.71
N PHE A 263 16.29 -9.78 -11.79
CA PHE A 263 15.34 -9.00 -12.59
C PHE A 263 14.88 -7.71 -11.90
N LEU A 264 14.92 -7.68 -10.56
CA LEU A 264 14.72 -6.46 -9.76
C LEU A 264 15.99 -6.16 -8.96
N ASP A 265 16.33 -4.89 -8.78
CA ASP A 265 17.54 -4.42 -8.09
C ASP A 265 17.29 -3.84 -6.70
N ALA A 266 16.06 -3.38 -6.43
CA ALA A 266 15.59 -2.99 -5.11
C ALA A 266 14.06 -3.05 -5.04
N THR A 267 13.52 -3.06 -3.83
CA THR A 267 12.10 -2.94 -3.55
C THR A 267 11.83 -1.76 -2.63
N ILE A 268 10.74 -1.03 -2.91
CA ILE A 268 10.28 0.11 -2.11
C ILE A 268 8.81 -0.13 -1.77
N THR A 269 8.40 0.11 -0.53
CA THR A 269 6.99 0.10 -0.12
C THR A 269 6.53 1.50 0.27
N VAL A 270 5.34 1.88 -0.19
CA VAL A 270 4.77 3.22 0.06
C VAL A 270 3.43 3.14 0.78
N GLY A 271 2.98 4.26 1.35
CA GLY A 271 1.69 4.33 2.03
C GLY A 271 1.68 3.46 3.30
N GLN A 272 0.72 2.56 3.40
CA GLN A 272 0.62 1.56 4.48
C GLN A 272 1.20 0.19 4.13
N ALA A 273 1.69 -0.01 2.89
CA ALA A 273 2.47 -1.19 2.55
C ALA A 273 3.83 -1.13 3.26
N PHE A 274 4.41 -2.31 3.52
CA PHE A 274 5.63 -2.46 4.29
C PHE A 274 6.41 -3.73 3.94
N GLY A 275 7.66 -3.81 4.39
CA GLY A 275 8.58 -4.91 4.16
C GLY A 275 9.44 -4.74 2.92
N GLY A 276 9.47 -3.55 2.31
CA GLY A 276 10.44 -3.20 1.27
C GLY A 276 11.85 -3.02 1.83
N GLU A 277 12.86 -3.06 0.96
CA GLU A 277 14.23 -2.66 1.35
C GLU A 277 14.29 -1.19 1.77
N TYR A 278 13.40 -0.37 1.19
CA TYR A 278 13.19 1.01 1.57
C TYR A 278 11.70 1.23 1.85
N GLU A 279 11.43 1.93 2.95
CA GLU A 279 10.08 2.38 3.31
C GLU A 279 9.92 3.85 2.94
N CYS A 280 8.81 4.22 2.35
CA CYS A 280 8.47 5.62 2.09
C CYS A 280 7.02 5.93 2.49
N VAL A 281 6.73 7.21 2.73
CA VAL A 281 5.41 7.67 3.16
C VAL A 281 4.40 7.59 2.02
N ASN A 282 4.79 7.91 0.78
CA ASN A 282 3.88 7.92 -0.38
C ASN A 282 4.62 7.68 -1.71
N LEU A 283 3.87 7.67 -2.81
CA LEU A 283 4.40 7.44 -4.16
C LEU A 283 5.52 8.42 -4.54
N HIS A 284 5.38 9.71 -4.20
CA HIS A 284 6.34 10.75 -4.60
C HIS A 284 7.69 10.55 -3.90
N SER A 285 7.69 10.30 -2.59
CA SER A 285 8.92 10.01 -1.85
C SER A 285 9.51 8.66 -2.23
N GLY A 286 8.67 7.68 -2.58
CA GLY A 286 9.13 6.41 -3.16
C GLY A 286 9.84 6.57 -4.50
N LEU A 287 9.31 7.38 -5.42
CA LEU A 287 9.94 7.69 -6.71
C LEU A 287 11.23 8.50 -6.53
N ALA A 288 11.25 9.46 -5.61
CA ALA A 288 12.45 10.19 -5.23
C ALA A 288 13.54 9.24 -4.70
N THR A 289 13.17 8.31 -3.82
CA THR A 289 14.06 7.29 -3.27
C THR A 289 14.58 6.35 -4.37
N ALA A 290 13.71 5.88 -5.28
CA ALA A 290 14.12 5.06 -6.42
C ALA A 290 15.22 5.75 -7.25
N ARG A 291 15.05 7.05 -7.53
CA ARG A 291 15.99 7.81 -8.36
C ARG A 291 17.27 8.21 -7.64
N GLN A 292 17.17 8.70 -6.40
CA GLN A 292 18.29 9.30 -5.66
C GLN A 292 19.11 8.26 -4.89
N VAL A 293 18.43 7.27 -4.31
CA VAL A 293 19.05 6.27 -3.43
C VAL A 293 19.33 4.99 -4.20
N CYS A 294 18.30 4.43 -4.83
CA CYS A 294 18.44 3.19 -5.60
C CYS A 294 19.10 3.41 -6.97
N ARG A 295 19.25 4.68 -7.41
CA ARG A 295 19.81 5.03 -8.73
C ARG A 295 19.15 4.23 -9.87
N ALA A 296 17.83 4.13 -9.81
CA ALA A 296 17.04 3.39 -10.79
C ALA A 296 17.22 3.97 -12.20
N ASP A 297 17.39 3.10 -13.19
CA ASP A 297 17.24 3.43 -14.61
C ASP A 297 15.75 3.41 -15.01
N ALA A 298 14.96 2.54 -14.36
CA ALA A 298 13.51 2.46 -14.53
C ALA A 298 12.83 1.97 -13.24
N VAL A 299 11.53 2.23 -13.13
CA VAL A 299 10.70 1.81 -11.98
C VAL A 299 9.47 1.05 -12.47
N ILE A 300 9.08 -0.02 -11.77
CA ILE A 300 7.74 -0.61 -11.86
C ILE A 300 6.96 -0.18 -10.62
N VAL A 301 5.82 0.47 -10.80
CA VAL A 301 4.83 0.73 -9.74
C VAL A 301 3.66 -0.22 -9.94
N ALA A 302 3.35 -1.04 -8.94
CA ALA A 302 2.19 -1.93 -8.98
C ALA A 302 1.78 -2.36 -7.56
N PRO A 303 0.51 -2.70 -7.33
CA PRO A 303 0.06 -3.17 -6.02
C PRO A 303 0.64 -4.53 -5.64
N GLY A 304 0.54 -4.84 -4.35
CA GLY A 304 0.75 -6.20 -3.84
C GLY A 304 -0.30 -7.21 -4.35
N PRO A 305 -0.16 -8.49 -3.98
CA PRO A 305 -1.19 -9.50 -4.24
C PRO A 305 -2.55 -9.14 -3.63
N GLY A 306 -3.65 -9.72 -4.13
CA GLY A 306 -4.98 -9.56 -3.51
C GLY A 306 -5.74 -8.29 -3.89
N HIS A 307 -5.76 -7.95 -5.19
CA HIS A 307 -6.55 -6.82 -5.70
C HIS A 307 -8.05 -6.99 -5.44
N VAL A 308 -8.73 -5.87 -5.17
CA VAL A 308 -10.19 -5.81 -4.97
C VAL A 308 -10.87 -5.29 -6.23
N GLY A 309 -12.06 -5.84 -6.52
CA GLY A 309 -13.00 -5.34 -7.52
C GLY A 309 -14.43 -5.71 -7.13
N THR A 310 -15.33 -4.74 -7.12
CA THR A 310 -16.74 -4.92 -6.73
C THR A 310 -17.67 -5.08 -7.95
N GLY A 311 -17.14 -4.93 -9.16
CA GLY A 311 -17.91 -4.89 -10.40
C GLY A 311 -18.56 -3.53 -10.68
N THR A 312 -18.44 -2.55 -9.79
CA THR A 312 -18.86 -1.17 -10.06
C THR A 312 -17.76 -0.39 -10.77
N LYS A 313 -18.15 0.69 -11.46
CA LYS A 313 -17.26 1.47 -12.35
C LYS A 313 -15.97 1.94 -11.68
N TYR A 314 -16.01 2.31 -10.40
CA TYR A 314 -14.86 2.84 -9.66
C TYR A 314 -14.43 1.95 -8.49
N GLY A 315 -15.18 0.88 -8.19
CA GLY A 315 -14.94 0.02 -7.04
C GLY A 315 -13.86 -1.02 -7.29
N PHE A 316 -12.64 -0.62 -7.67
CA PHE A 316 -11.53 -1.54 -7.84
C PHE A 316 -10.18 -0.90 -7.48
N SER A 317 -9.29 -1.66 -6.86
CA SER A 317 -8.00 -1.20 -6.34
C SER A 317 -7.05 -0.62 -7.41
N GLY A 318 -6.98 -1.25 -8.59
CA GLY A 318 -6.13 -0.81 -9.69
C GLY A 318 -6.46 0.57 -10.27
N ILE A 319 -7.55 1.22 -9.82
CA ILE A 319 -7.93 2.59 -10.22
C ILE A 319 -6.83 3.61 -9.90
N GLU A 320 -5.97 3.31 -8.92
CA GLU A 320 -4.82 4.14 -8.55
C GLU A 320 -3.84 4.38 -9.71
N GLN A 321 -3.85 3.54 -10.75
CA GLN A 321 -3.01 3.72 -11.93
C GLN A 321 -3.21 5.12 -12.55
N ALA A 322 -4.43 5.66 -12.56
CA ALA A 322 -4.69 7.02 -13.05
C ALA A 322 -3.88 8.07 -12.27
N TYR A 323 -3.94 8.02 -10.94
CA TYR A 323 -3.18 8.90 -10.06
C TYR A 323 -1.67 8.69 -10.21
N CYS A 324 -1.22 7.44 -10.36
CA CYS A 324 0.20 7.15 -10.52
C CYS A 324 0.75 7.70 -11.84
N ILE A 325 -0.02 7.64 -12.94
CA ILE A 325 0.35 8.23 -14.23
C ILE A 325 0.60 9.73 -14.06
N ASP A 326 -0.38 10.44 -13.47
CA ASP A 326 -0.30 11.89 -13.29
C ASP A 326 0.83 12.30 -12.33
N ALA A 327 1.09 11.50 -11.28
CA ALA A 327 2.18 11.75 -10.35
C ALA A 327 3.57 11.62 -11.00
N VAL A 328 3.77 10.62 -11.86
CA VAL A 328 5.04 10.43 -12.58
C VAL A 328 5.31 11.59 -13.53
N ASP A 329 4.31 12.03 -14.28
CA ASP A 329 4.42 13.18 -15.20
C ASP A 329 4.73 14.47 -14.45
N CYS A 330 4.04 14.72 -13.33
CA CYS A 330 4.28 15.87 -12.46
C CYS A 330 5.73 15.93 -11.95
N LEU A 331 6.37 14.78 -11.75
CA LEU A 331 7.78 14.67 -11.35
C LEU A 331 8.75 14.66 -12.54
N GLY A 332 8.29 14.88 -13.78
CA GLY A 332 9.12 14.90 -14.98
C GLY A 332 9.66 13.53 -15.37
N GLY A 333 8.95 12.45 -15.04
CA GLY A 333 9.22 11.10 -15.53
C GLY A 333 8.43 10.77 -16.79
N VAL A 334 8.65 9.57 -17.34
CA VAL A 334 7.85 9.06 -18.47
C VAL A 334 6.89 8.00 -17.93
N PRO A 335 5.60 8.33 -17.70
CA PRO A 335 4.63 7.33 -17.26
C PRO A 335 4.33 6.36 -18.40
N LEU A 336 4.38 5.05 -18.10
CA LEU A 336 4.10 3.97 -19.04
C LEU A 336 3.03 3.04 -18.45
N PRO A 337 1.73 3.30 -18.67
CA PRO A 337 0.68 2.42 -18.18
C PRO A 337 0.74 1.06 -18.88
N ILE A 338 0.74 0.01 -18.07
CA ILE A 338 0.57 -1.35 -18.58
C ILE A 338 -0.93 -1.56 -18.84
N LEU A 339 -1.28 -1.74 -20.12
CA LEU A 339 -2.64 -2.03 -20.53
C LEU A 339 -3.03 -3.43 -20.04
N ARG A 340 -4.18 -3.54 -19.37
CA ARG A 340 -4.71 -4.84 -18.97
C ARG A 340 -5.57 -5.40 -20.09
N VAL A 341 -5.02 -6.40 -20.77
CA VAL A 341 -5.67 -7.17 -21.84
C VAL A 341 -5.89 -8.60 -21.36
N SER A 342 -6.95 -9.25 -21.83
CA SER A 342 -7.20 -10.68 -21.60
C SER A 342 -7.98 -11.25 -22.76
N TYR A 343 -7.56 -12.38 -23.33
CA TYR A 343 -8.31 -13.08 -24.38
C TYR A 343 -8.87 -14.42 -23.92
N ALA A 344 -8.41 -14.92 -22.76
CA ALA A 344 -8.78 -16.23 -22.22
C ALA A 344 -10.23 -16.36 -21.70
N ASP A 345 -11.01 -15.27 -21.55
CA ASP A 345 -12.40 -15.38 -21.08
C ASP A 345 -13.31 -15.91 -22.20
N HIS A 346 -14.11 -16.94 -21.91
CA HIS A 346 -15.08 -17.50 -22.85
C HIS A 346 -16.18 -16.51 -23.24
N ARG A 347 -16.47 -15.52 -22.38
CA ARG A 347 -17.49 -14.50 -22.63
C ARG A 347 -16.89 -13.42 -23.52
N HIS A 348 -17.41 -13.31 -24.74
CA HIS A 348 -16.90 -12.39 -25.76
C HIS A 348 -16.74 -10.94 -25.28
N ARG A 349 -17.63 -10.45 -24.41
CA ARG A 349 -17.57 -9.10 -23.83
C ARG A 349 -16.38 -8.86 -22.87
N HIS A 350 -15.75 -9.92 -22.38
CA HIS A 350 -14.60 -9.84 -21.47
C HIS A 350 -13.26 -10.08 -22.20
N ARG A 351 -13.30 -10.19 -23.53
CA ARG A 351 -12.11 -10.33 -24.37
C ARG A 351 -11.57 -8.96 -24.80
N GLY A 352 -10.26 -8.83 -24.84
CA GLY A 352 -9.54 -7.63 -25.24
C GLY A 352 -9.27 -6.69 -24.06
N VAL A 353 -9.49 -5.40 -24.25
CA VAL A 353 -9.16 -4.35 -23.27
C VAL A 353 -10.09 -4.44 -22.07
N SER A 354 -9.53 -4.60 -20.86
CA SER A 354 -10.33 -4.70 -19.65
C SER A 354 -11.12 -3.42 -19.36
N HIS A 355 -12.31 -3.55 -18.75
CA HIS A 355 -13.09 -2.40 -18.29
C HIS A 355 -12.33 -1.49 -17.32
N HIS A 356 -11.40 -2.03 -16.52
CA HIS A 356 -10.56 -1.22 -15.64
C HIS A 356 -9.66 -0.28 -16.47
N SER A 357 -8.99 -0.79 -17.50
CA SER A 357 -8.17 0.02 -18.39
C SER A 357 -8.99 1.03 -19.19
N GLN A 358 -10.20 0.67 -19.63
CA GLN A 358 -11.13 1.59 -20.28
C GLN A 358 -11.46 2.77 -19.36
N THR A 359 -11.83 2.53 -18.09
CA THR A 359 -12.12 3.60 -17.14
C THR A 359 -10.87 4.44 -16.84
N ILE A 360 -9.73 3.81 -16.55
CA ILE A 360 -8.51 4.52 -16.16
C ILE A 360 -8.01 5.43 -17.29
N LEU A 361 -7.81 4.87 -18.48
CA LEU A 361 -7.15 5.56 -19.59
C LEU A 361 -8.16 6.30 -20.48
N GLY A 362 -9.36 5.78 -20.65
CA GLY A 362 -10.42 6.43 -21.42
C GLY A 362 -11.04 7.63 -20.70
N GLU A 363 -11.03 7.66 -19.36
CA GLU A 363 -11.78 8.64 -18.57
C GLU A 363 -10.94 9.41 -17.54
N LEU A 364 -10.25 8.71 -16.64
CA LEU A 364 -9.71 9.30 -15.40
C LEU A 364 -8.33 9.95 -15.55
N THR A 365 -7.47 9.40 -16.41
CA THR A 365 -6.07 9.83 -16.55
C THR A 365 -5.98 11.19 -17.24
N LYS A 366 -5.37 12.20 -16.60
CA LYS A 366 -5.25 13.54 -17.20
C LYS A 366 -4.07 13.65 -18.15
N THR A 367 -2.99 12.98 -17.82
CA THR A 367 -1.74 13.00 -18.58
C THR A 367 -1.86 12.21 -19.87
N ARG A 368 -1.43 12.79 -20.99
CA ARG A 368 -1.23 12.06 -22.23
C ARG A 368 0.04 11.21 -22.12
N THR A 369 -0.07 9.93 -22.43
CA THR A 369 1.02 8.94 -22.29
C THR A 369 1.04 8.01 -23.50
N THR A 370 2.08 7.19 -23.62
CA THR A 370 2.17 6.11 -24.60
C THR A 370 1.85 4.77 -23.97
N ILE A 371 0.98 4.02 -24.63
CA ILE A 371 0.64 2.63 -24.30
C ILE A 371 1.42 1.72 -25.24
N ALA A 372 2.33 0.92 -24.69
CA ALA A 372 3.03 -0.10 -25.44
C ALA A 372 2.09 -1.29 -25.70
N LEU A 373 1.96 -1.70 -26.96
CA LEU A 373 1.27 -2.91 -27.37
C LEU A 373 2.26 -3.88 -27.99
N PRO A 374 2.16 -5.19 -27.70
CA PRO A 374 2.95 -6.18 -28.40
C PRO A 374 2.43 -6.33 -29.84
N ARG A 375 3.29 -6.78 -30.76
CA ARG A 375 2.81 -7.32 -32.03
C ARG A 375 1.96 -8.55 -31.74
N LEU A 376 0.72 -8.53 -32.19
CA LEU A 376 -0.27 -9.59 -31.94
C LEU A 376 -0.78 -10.13 -33.26
N GLU A 377 -1.44 -11.29 -33.21
CA GLU A 377 -2.17 -11.79 -34.37
C GLU A 377 -3.19 -10.74 -34.84
N ASP A 378 -3.27 -10.57 -36.16
CA ASP A 378 -4.16 -9.63 -36.86
C ASP A 378 -5.57 -9.52 -36.28
N THR A 379 -6.19 -10.65 -35.96
CA THR A 379 -7.57 -10.72 -35.46
C THR A 379 -7.69 -10.10 -34.06
N VAL A 380 -6.74 -10.42 -33.18
CA VAL A 380 -6.63 -9.89 -31.82
C VAL A 380 -6.27 -8.40 -31.86
N TYR A 381 -5.28 -8.02 -32.68
CA TYR A 381 -4.86 -6.64 -32.83
C TYR A 381 -6.00 -5.73 -33.30
N ARG A 382 -6.74 -6.14 -34.34
CA ARG A 382 -7.90 -5.37 -34.84
C ARG A 382 -8.99 -5.20 -33.77
N LEU A 383 -9.23 -6.23 -32.96
CA LEU A 383 -10.17 -6.14 -31.83
C LEU A 383 -9.71 -5.10 -30.81
N LEU A 384 -8.44 -5.14 -30.40
CA LEU A 384 -7.88 -4.20 -29.43
C LEU A 384 -7.94 -2.77 -29.97
N MET A 385 -7.48 -2.51 -31.19
CA MET A 385 -7.51 -1.17 -31.78
C MET A 385 -8.92 -0.61 -31.90
N ARG A 386 -9.92 -1.45 -32.23
CA ARG A 386 -11.33 -1.05 -32.20
C ARG A 386 -11.76 -0.65 -30.79
N GLN A 387 -11.50 -1.48 -29.78
CA GLN A 387 -11.89 -1.20 -28.40
C GLN A 387 -11.20 0.04 -27.84
N LEU A 388 -9.89 0.23 -28.11
CA LEU A 388 -9.14 1.41 -27.71
C LEU A 388 -9.70 2.70 -28.34
N LYS A 389 -10.21 2.62 -29.57
CA LYS A 389 -10.92 3.73 -30.21
C LYS A 389 -12.27 3.99 -29.55
N GLU A 390 -13.07 2.96 -29.36
CA GLU A 390 -14.43 3.03 -28.81
C GLU A 390 -14.46 3.57 -27.37
N CYS A 391 -13.47 3.21 -26.54
CA CYS A 391 -13.36 3.71 -25.16
C CYS A 391 -12.60 5.03 -25.03
N GLY A 392 -12.25 5.69 -26.15
CA GLY A 392 -11.60 7.01 -26.15
C GLY A 392 -10.11 7.02 -25.84
N ILE A 393 -9.49 5.86 -25.63
CA ILE A 393 -8.05 5.77 -25.32
C ILE A 393 -7.19 6.34 -26.46
N LEU A 394 -7.48 6.01 -27.73
CA LEU A 394 -6.71 6.52 -28.89
C LEU A 394 -6.85 8.04 -29.10
N ALA A 395 -7.87 8.68 -28.52
CA ALA A 395 -8.02 10.13 -28.58
C ALA A 395 -7.19 10.86 -27.52
N ARG A 396 -6.82 10.15 -26.44
CA ARG A 396 -6.17 10.70 -25.24
C ARG A 396 -4.71 10.29 -25.10
N HIS A 397 -4.33 9.18 -25.71
CA HIS A 397 -3.05 8.52 -25.55
C HIS A 397 -2.50 8.04 -26.88
N ASP A 398 -1.19 7.91 -26.94
CA ASP A 398 -0.48 7.35 -28.09
C ASP A 398 -0.33 5.84 -27.89
N VAL A 399 -0.29 5.09 -28.99
CA VAL A 399 -0.06 3.65 -28.99
C VAL A 399 1.23 3.38 -29.75
N TRP A 400 2.08 2.52 -29.18
CA TRP A 400 3.34 2.14 -29.79
C TRP A 400 3.48 0.62 -29.81
N GLU A 401 3.75 0.05 -30.97
CA GLU A 401 3.90 -1.38 -31.15
C GLU A 401 5.35 -1.84 -30.94
N VAL A 402 5.54 -2.92 -30.19
CA VAL A 402 6.86 -3.51 -29.90
C VAL A 402 6.85 -5.03 -30.08
N GLU A 403 8.02 -5.59 -30.36
CA GLU A 403 8.25 -7.04 -30.35
C GLU A 403 8.53 -7.51 -28.92
N ALA A 404 7.71 -8.42 -28.38
CA ALA A 404 7.78 -8.82 -26.97
C ALA A 404 7.98 -10.33 -26.74
N ASP A 405 7.95 -11.15 -27.79
CA ASP A 405 8.01 -12.62 -27.70
C ASP A 405 9.29 -13.15 -27.06
N ALA A 406 10.41 -12.46 -27.28
CA ALA A 406 11.70 -12.83 -26.71
C ALA A 406 11.67 -12.79 -25.17
N ALA A 407 10.93 -11.84 -24.59
CA ALA A 407 10.79 -11.73 -23.15
C ALA A 407 10.04 -12.92 -22.53
N LEU A 408 9.00 -13.43 -23.19
CA LEU A 408 8.27 -14.61 -22.70
C LEU A 408 9.13 -15.86 -22.70
N ARG A 409 9.92 -16.08 -23.77
CA ARG A 409 10.92 -17.17 -23.80
C ARG A 409 11.90 -17.04 -22.64
N ARG A 410 12.35 -15.81 -22.36
CA ARG A 410 13.29 -15.54 -21.27
C ARG A 410 12.70 -15.82 -19.88
N MET A 411 11.41 -15.57 -19.68
CA MET A 411 10.72 -15.93 -18.43
C MET A 411 10.75 -17.44 -18.19
N THR A 412 10.46 -18.22 -19.23
CA THR A 412 10.50 -19.69 -19.17
C THR A 412 11.90 -20.21 -18.87
N GLU A 413 12.93 -19.69 -19.56
CA GLU A 413 14.33 -20.05 -19.31
C GLU A 413 14.78 -19.72 -17.88
N ALA A 414 14.37 -18.56 -17.36
CA ALA A 414 14.70 -18.12 -16.02
C ALA A 414 13.83 -18.77 -14.93
N ARG A 415 12.91 -19.68 -15.30
CA ARG A 415 11.98 -20.37 -14.39
C ARG A 415 11.13 -19.40 -13.55
N VAL A 416 10.82 -18.25 -14.13
CA VAL A 416 9.92 -17.26 -13.51
C VAL A 416 8.50 -17.65 -13.86
N HIS A 417 7.89 -18.47 -13.00
CA HIS A 417 6.50 -18.88 -13.13
C HIS A 417 5.57 -17.86 -12.46
N VAL A 418 4.64 -17.32 -13.23
CA VAL A 418 3.62 -16.39 -12.74
C VAL A 418 2.27 -16.78 -13.32
N THR A 419 1.24 -16.65 -12.50
CA THR A 419 -0.14 -16.76 -12.96
C THR A 419 -0.87 -15.46 -12.68
N SER A 420 -1.88 -15.17 -13.50
CA SER A 420 -2.72 -13.99 -13.36
C SER A 420 -4.18 -14.44 -13.32
N MET A 421 -4.87 -14.17 -12.22
CA MET A 421 -6.26 -14.61 -12.02
C MET A 421 -6.45 -16.13 -12.28
N GLY A 422 -5.51 -16.93 -11.80
CA GLY A 422 -5.53 -18.39 -11.98
C GLY A 422 -5.07 -18.89 -13.34
N ARG A 423 -4.71 -18.01 -14.29
CA ARG A 423 -4.26 -18.37 -15.64
C ARG A 423 -2.75 -18.25 -15.79
N SER A 424 -2.16 -19.23 -16.46
CA SER A 424 -0.77 -19.31 -16.89
C SER A 424 -0.51 -18.50 -18.17
N LEU A 425 0.76 -18.42 -18.56
CA LEU A 425 1.19 -17.75 -19.78
C LEU A 425 0.60 -18.40 -21.03
N GLU A 426 0.48 -19.71 -21.02
CA GLU A 426 -0.08 -20.50 -22.11
C GLU A 426 -1.60 -20.31 -22.24
N GLU A 427 -2.29 -20.04 -21.12
CA GLU A 427 -3.74 -19.85 -21.10
C GLU A 427 -4.18 -18.43 -21.49
N ASP A 428 -3.36 -17.40 -21.27
CA ASP A 428 -3.68 -16.00 -21.59
C ASP A 428 -2.45 -15.21 -22.08
N PRO A 429 -1.83 -15.61 -23.20
CA PRO A 429 -0.55 -15.08 -23.66
C PRO A 429 -0.59 -13.56 -23.91
N GLU A 430 -1.72 -13.03 -24.39
CA GLU A 430 -1.90 -11.61 -24.68
C GLU A 430 -1.72 -10.74 -23.42
N PHE A 431 -2.15 -11.24 -22.25
CA PHE A 431 -1.93 -10.55 -20.98
C PHE A 431 -0.43 -10.38 -20.70
N PHE A 432 0.33 -11.46 -20.80
CA PHE A 432 1.77 -11.46 -20.48
C PHE A 432 2.58 -10.72 -21.53
N LEU A 433 2.25 -10.87 -22.82
CA LEU A 433 2.86 -10.10 -23.92
C LEU A 433 2.63 -8.60 -23.72
N THR A 434 1.43 -8.19 -23.33
CA THR A 434 1.13 -6.75 -23.12
C THR A 434 1.94 -6.18 -21.95
N CYS A 435 2.15 -6.97 -20.91
CA CYS A 435 3.02 -6.55 -19.80
C CYS A 435 4.50 -6.50 -20.22
N ALA A 436 4.96 -7.47 -21.02
CA ALA A 436 6.32 -7.50 -21.54
C ALA A 436 6.59 -6.31 -22.48
N ALA A 437 5.61 -5.95 -23.31
CA ALA A 437 5.69 -4.80 -24.21
C ALA A 437 6.02 -3.50 -23.48
N ALA A 438 5.43 -3.26 -22.31
CA ALA A 438 5.77 -2.10 -21.48
C ALA A 438 7.23 -2.13 -21.00
N GLY A 439 7.77 -3.30 -20.69
CA GLY A 439 9.17 -3.50 -20.31
C GLY A 439 10.14 -3.23 -21.45
N VAL A 440 9.84 -3.75 -22.65
CA VAL A 440 10.63 -3.48 -23.88
C VAL A 440 10.63 -1.98 -24.17
N TYR A 441 9.45 -1.36 -24.23
CA TYR A 441 9.35 0.06 -24.51
C TYR A 441 10.02 0.94 -23.45
N ALA A 442 9.95 0.56 -22.17
CA ALA A 442 10.68 1.27 -21.11
C ALA A 442 12.20 1.21 -21.33
N ALA A 443 12.73 0.09 -21.81
CA ALA A 443 14.15 -0.06 -22.15
C ALA A 443 14.55 0.82 -23.35
N GLU A 444 13.73 0.87 -24.39
CA GLU A 444 13.93 1.73 -25.58
C GLU A 444 13.88 3.22 -25.24
N ARG A 445 13.22 3.60 -24.13
CA ARG A 445 13.05 4.99 -23.67
C ARG A 445 13.98 5.38 -22.53
N LEU A 446 15.00 4.58 -22.25
CA LEU A 446 16.05 5.00 -21.32
C LEU A 446 16.74 6.28 -21.81
N PRO A 447 16.99 7.28 -20.93
CA PRO A 447 17.67 8.53 -21.29
C PRO A 447 19.12 8.37 -21.76
#